data_AF-A0A4D4M0F4-F1
#
_entry.id   AF-A0A4D4M0F4-F1
#
_cell.length_a   1.000
_cell.length_b   1.000
_cell.length_c   1.000
_cell.angle_alpha   90.00
_cell.angle_beta   90.00
_cell.angle_gamma   90.00
#
_symmetry.space_group_name_H-M   'P 1'
#
loop_
_entity.id
_entity.type
_entity.pdbx_description
1 polymer ?
#
loop_
_entity_poly.entity_id
_entity_poly.type
_entity_poly.pdbx_seq_one_letter_code
_entity_poly.pdbx_strand_id
1 'polypeptide(L)'
;MPAFAMPARFARTLAVAGTGVAVLALPLLGATGASAATPATTAAAPSSAVTYTNNLDGWIRESLDIMAKHNIPGTYNGIYRNVIRESSGNPLAINNWDSNAAKGTPSKGLLQVIDPTFAAYHVPGTAFDPYNPVANITAACNYAAARYGSIDNVFGAY
;
A
#
# COMPACT_ATOMS: atom_id res chain seq x y z
N MET A 1 38.50 -28.50 -19.88
CA MET A 1 38.72 -28.86 -18.45
C MET A 1 37.35 -29.10 -17.81
N PRO A 2 37.22 -30.05 -16.86
CA PRO A 2 36.15 -31.07 -16.78
C PRO A 2 34.84 -30.65 -16.10
N ALA A 3 33.79 -31.44 -16.37
CA ALA A 3 32.50 -31.47 -15.69
C ALA A 3 32.61 -32.14 -14.30
N PHE A 4 31.84 -31.68 -13.30
CA PHE A 4 31.50 -32.48 -12.11
C PHE A 4 30.17 -32.04 -11.47
N ALA A 5 29.48 -33.05 -10.92
CA ALA A 5 28.10 -33.07 -10.46
C ALA A 5 27.82 -32.45 -9.07
N MET A 6 26.54 -32.23 -8.79
CA MET A 6 25.96 -31.75 -7.52
C MET A 6 25.96 -32.83 -6.41
N PRO A 7 25.89 -32.44 -5.12
CA PRO A 7 24.70 -32.83 -4.34
C PRO A 7 24.24 -31.80 -3.28
N ALA A 8 22.93 -31.86 -2.97
CA ALA A 8 22.28 -31.20 -1.84
C ALA A 8 22.70 -31.79 -0.49
N ARG A 9 22.66 -31.00 0.59
CA ARG A 9 22.67 -31.49 1.98
C ARG A 9 21.76 -30.64 2.87
N PHE A 10 20.69 -31.28 3.35
CA PHE A 10 19.87 -30.85 4.48
C PHE A 10 20.59 -31.10 5.82
N ALA A 11 20.07 -30.40 6.83
CA ALA A 11 20.09 -30.68 8.26
C ALA A 11 21.27 -30.18 9.10
N ARG A 12 20.92 -29.41 10.15
CA ARG A 12 21.43 -29.62 11.51
C ARG A 12 20.38 -29.25 12.55
N THR A 13 20.03 -30.26 13.32
CA THR A 13 19.17 -30.36 14.50
C THR A 13 19.93 -29.98 15.79
N LEU A 14 19.18 -29.68 16.87
CA LEU A 14 19.39 -29.84 18.35
C LEU A 14 19.13 -28.50 19.08
N ALA A 15 18.12 -28.32 19.95
CA ALA A 15 17.58 -29.06 21.11
C ALA A 15 18.43 -28.98 22.40
N VAL A 16 17.88 -28.37 23.46
CA VAL A 16 18.10 -28.61 24.93
C VAL A 16 16.96 -27.84 25.64
N ALA A 17 15.94 -28.46 26.25
CA ALA A 17 15.89 -29.24 27.50
C ALA A 17 16.12 -28.40 28.77
N GLY A 18 15.03 -28.04 29.46
CA GLY A 18 15.02 -27.47 30.80
C GLY A 18 13.90 -28.11 31.62
N THR A 19 14.29 -28.87 32.63
CA THR A 19 13.47 -29.71 33.52
C THR A 19 12.66 -28.89 34.52
N GLY A 20 11.43 -29.36 34.81
CA GLY A 20 10.55 -28.75 35.80
C GLY A 20 10.84 -29.17 37.25
N VAL A 21 10.19 -28.48 38.18
CA VAL A 21 9.87 -29.00 39.51
C VAL A 21 8.43 -28.58 39.83
N ALA A 22 7.57 -29.57 40.05
CA ALA A 22 6.23 -29.41 40.59
C ALA A 22 6.31 -29.35 42.12
N VAL A 23 5.57 -28.42 42.74
CA VAL A 23 5.28 -28.47 44.18
C VAL A 23 3.76 -28.41 44.36
N LEU A 24 3.23 -29.46 44.99
CA LEU A 24 1.83 -29.67 45.32
C LEU A 24 1.62 -29.29 46.80
N ALA A 25 0.79 -28.28 47.07
CA ALA A 25 0.27 -28.02 48.41
C ALA A 25 -1.16 -27.43 48.30
N LEU A 26 -2.11 -28.05 49.01
CA LEU A 26 -3.51 -27.68 49.15
C LEU A 26 -3.94 -28.04 50.60
N PRO A 27 -5.08 -27.59 51.13
CA PRO A 27 -5.68 -26.24 51.18
C PRO A 27 -6.09 -25.85 52.63
N LEU A 28 -6.27 -24.56 52.97
CA LEU A 28 -7.29 -24.18 53.99
C LEU A 28 -7.66 -22.67 54.04
N LEU A 29 -8.98 -22.42 54.05
CA LEU A 29 -9.76 -21.25 54.51
C LEU A 29 -9.66 -19.89 53.76
N GLY A 30 -10.74 -19.59 53.00
CA GLY A 30 -11.61 -18.43 53.25
C GLY A 30 -11.22 -17.06 52.71
N ALA A 31 -11.83 -16.63 51.60
CA ALA A 31 -12.33 -15.26 51.41
C ALA A 31 -13.19 -15.18 50.14
N THR A 32 -14.38 -14.58 50.27
CA THR A 32 -15.27 -14.18 49.19
C THR A 32 -14.59 -13.21 48.24
N GLY A 33 -14.33 -13.64 46.99
CA GLY A 33 -13.89 -12.77 45.90
C GLY A 33 -14.84 -12.92 44.73
N ALA A 34 -15.57 -11.85 44.41
CA ALA A 34 -16.50 -11.78 43.29
C ALA A 34 -15.83 -12.20 41.97
N SER A 35 -16.47 -13.10 41.23
CA SER A 35 -16.11 -13.39 39.84
C SER A 35 -16.55 -12.21 38.98
N ALA A 36 -15.63 -11.31 38.65
CA ALA A 36 -15.84 -10.31 37.62
C ALA A 36 -15.75 -11.02 36.26
N ALA A 37 -16.90 -11.16 35.59
CA ALA A 37 -16.97 -11.68 34.23
C ALA A 37 -16.08 -10.83 33.30
N THR A 38 -15.08 -11.44 32.70
CA THR A 38 -14.33 -10.85 31.60
C THR A 38 -15.28 -10.66 30.42
N PRO A 39 -15.39 -9.44 29.84
CA PRO A 39 -16.14 -9.27 28.60
C PRO A 39 -15.40 -10.05 27.51
N ALA A 40 -16.11 -11.00 26.90
CA ALA A 40 -15.65 -11.68 25.70
C ALA A 40 -15.35 -10.62 24.63
N THR A 41 -14.08 -10.38 24.35
CA THR A 41 -13.68 -9.63 23.16
C THR A 41 -14.13 -10.44 21.96
N THR A 42 -15.24 -10.02 21.34
CA THR A 42 -15.66 -10.51 20.04
C THR A 42 -14.50 -10.30 19.06
N ALA A 43 -13.81 -11.38 18.72
CA ALA A 43 -12.83 -11.36 17.64
C ALA A 43 -13.56 -10.95 16.36
N ALA A 44 -13.27 -9.75 15.88
CA ALA A 44 -13.79 -9.26 14.61
C ALA A 44 -13.40 -10.25 13.51
N ALA A 45 -14.39 -10.72 12.75
CA ALA A 45 -14.18 -11.60 11.62
C ALA A 45 -13.12 -10.99 10.67
N PRO A 46 -12.21 -11.80 10.10
CA PRO A 46 -11.23 -11.30 9.15
C PRO A 46 -11.99 -10.68 7.97
N SER A 47 -11.86 -9.36 7.81
CA SER A 47 -12.38 -8.65 6.64
C SER A 47 -11.70 -9.24 5.42
N SER A 48 -12.48 -9.80 4.50
CA SER A 48 -11.97 -10.29 3.21
C SER A 48 -11.16 -9.20 2.54
N ALA A 49 -9.84 -9.39 2.44
CA ALA A 49 -8.98 -8.45 1.75
C ALA A 49 -9.37 -8.47 0.26
N VAL A 50 -9.80 -7.32 -0.26
CA VAL A 50 -9.96 -7.15 -1.71
C VAL A 50 -8.55 -7.22 -2.31
N THR A 51 -8.33 -8.19 -3.20
CA THR A 51 -7.06 -8.34 -3.90
C THR A 51 -7.16 -7.67 -5.27
N TYR A 52 -6.25 -6.73 -5.54
CA TYR A 52 -6.11 -6.10 -6.84
C TYR A 52 -4.97 -6.76 -7.63
N THR A 53 -5.09 -6.78 -8.95
CA THR A 53 -4.00 -7.24 -9.82
C THR A 53 -2.86 -6.24 -9.82
N ASN A 54 -1.60 -6.72 -9.84
CA ASN A 54 -0.45 -5.83 -9.91
C ASN A 54 -0.15 -5.38 -11.35
N ASN A 55 -1.08 -4.63 -11.93
CA ASN A 55 -1.03 -4.08 -13.28
C ASN A 55 -1.88 -2.80 -13.35
N LEU A 56 -1.89 -2.14 -14.51
CA LEU A 56 -2.58 -0.85 -14.67
C LEU A 56 -4.08 -0.92 -14.29
N ASP A 57 -4.81 -1.95 -14.72
CA ASP A 57 -6.23 -2.11 -14.36
C ASP A 57 -6.41 -2.21 -12.84
N GLY A 58 -5.63 -3.06 -12.18
CA GLY A 58 -5.72 -3.24 -10.72
C GLY A 58 -5.31 -2.00 -9.95
N TRP A 59 -4.26 -1.30 -10.37
CA TRP A 59 -3.84 -0.04 -9.74
C TRP A 59 -4.90 1.06 -9.86
N ILE A 60 -5.57 1.16 -11.01
CA ILE A 60 -6.67 2.12 -11.20
C ILE A 60 -7.85 1.75 -10.29
N ARG A 61 -8.24 0.47 -10.23
CA ARG A 61 -9.36 0.03 -9.38
C ARG A 61 -9.09 0.25 -7.90
N GLU A 62 -7.89 -0.09 -7.45
CA GLU A 62 -7.46 0.16 -6.07
C GLU A 62 -7.50 1.65 -5.74
N SER A 63 -6.99 2.49 -6.66
CA SER A 63 -7.04 3.94 -6.49
C SER A 63 -8.46 4.45 -6.43
N LEU A 64 -9.38 3.96 -7.26
CA LEU A 64 -10.80 4.34 -7.22
C LEU A 64 -11.46 3.98 -5.88
N ASP A 65 -11.17 2.82 -5.32
CA ASP A 65 -11.70 2.42 -4.01
C ASP A 65 -11.15 3.29 -2.87
N ILE A 66 -9.89 3.72 -2.96
CA ILE A 66 -9.29 4.67 -2.01
C ILE A 66 -9.92 6.05 -2.21
N MET A 67 -9.98 6.54 -3.44
CA MET A 67 -10.59 7.82 -3.80
C MET A 67 -12.03 7.94 -3.29
N ALA A 68 -12.84 6.87 -3.42
CA ALA A 68 -14.20 6.83 -2.92
C ALA A 68 -14.27 7.05 -1.40
N LYS A 69 -13.35 6.45 -0.61
CA LYS A 69 -13.28 6.63 0.85
C LYS A 69 -12.93 8.06 1.25
N HIS A 70 -12.23 8.79 0.38
CA HIS A 70 -11.77 10.16 0.60
C HIS A 70 -12.62 11.21 -0.13
N ASN A 71 -13.74 10.83 -0.75
CA ASN A 71 -14.60 11.71 -1.54
C ASN A 71 -13.87 12.40 -2.71
N ILE A 72 -12.91 11.70 -3.33
CA ILE A 72 -12.18 12.20 -4.50
C ILE A 72 -12.90 11.69 -5.75
N PRO A 73 -13.46 12.57 -6.59
CA PRO A 73 -14.15 12.16 -7.81
C PRO A 73 -13.18 11.70 -8.90
N GLY A 74 -13.63 10.73 -9.69
CA GLY A 74 -12.95 10.28 -10.90
C GLY A 74 -13.53 8.99 -11.46
N THR A 75 -13.27 8.72 -12.73
CA THR A 75 -13.66 7.46 -13.38
C THR A 75 -12.46 6.68 -13.86
N TYR A 76 -12.64 5.35 -14.02
CA TYR A 76 -11.62 4.47 -14.59
C TYR A 76 -11.11 5.00 -15.94
N ASN A 77 -12.02 5.41 -16.83
CA ASN A 77 -11.65 5.89 -18.16
C ASN A 77 -10.93 7.25 -18.12
N GLY A 78 -11.33 8.16 -17.22
CA GLY A 78 -10.63 9.42 -16.99
C GLY A 78 -9.19 9.21 -16.53
N ILE A 79 -8.99 8.30 -15.57
CA ILE A 79 -7.65 7.94 -15.09
C ILE A 79 -6.85 7.27 -16.20
N TYR A 80 -7.39 6.22 -16.81
CA TYR A 80 -6.71 5.46 -17.87
C TYR A 80 -6.26 6.35 -19.02
N ARG A 81 -7.14 7.22 -19.53
CA ARG A 81 -6.81 8.16 -20.62
C ARG A 81 -5.62 9.04 -20.27
N ASN A 82 -5.58 9.59 -19.05
CA ASN A 82 -4.48 10.46 -18.64
C ASN A 82 -3.20 9.64 -18.43
N VAL A 83 -3.25 8.47 -17.78
CA VAL A 83 -2.07 7.60 -17.60
C VAL A 83 -1.41 7.25 -18.93
N ILE A 84 -2.21 6.86 -19.94
CA ILE A 84 -1.66 6.49 -21.24
C ILE A 84 -1.00 7.69 -21.94
N ARG A 85 -1.55 8.91 -21.78
CA ARG A 85 -0.95 10.14 -22.31
C ARG A 85 0.36 10.49 -21.64
N GLU A 86 0.40 10.42 -20.30
CA GLU A 86 1.52 10.89 -19.50
C GLU A 86 2.71 9.94 -19.51
N SER A 87 2.47 8.63 -19.48
CA SER A 87 3.53 7.65 -19.24
C SER A 87 3.46 6.40 -20.11
N SER A 88 2.44 6.28 -20.98
CA SER A 88 2.11 5.01 -21.66
C SER A 88 1.89 3.84 -20.69
N GLY A 89 1.50 4.13 -19.43
CA GLY A 89 1.33 3.13 -18.38
C GLY A 89 2.62 2.70 -17.67
N ASN A 90 3.73 3.42 -17.85
CA ASN A 90 4.99 3.13 -17.16
C ASN A 90 5.03 3.78 -15.76
N PRO A 91 4.98 3.01 -14.67
CA PRO A 91 4.99 3.55 -13.30
C PRO A 91 6.35 4.14 -12.90
N LEU A 92 7.42 3.88 -13.66
CA LEU A 92 8.76 4.40 -13.41
C LEU A 92 9.14 5.52 -14.40
N ALA A 93 8.17 6.11 -15.11
CA ALA A 93 8.43 7.23 -16.00
C ALA A 93 8.97 8.44 -15.23
N ILE A 94 9.97 9.13 -15.79
CA ILE A 94 10.56 10.35 -15.25
C ILE A 94 10.87 11.32 -16.39
N ASN A 95 10.50 12.58 -16.23
CA ASN A 95 10.90 13.65 -17.15
C ASN A 95 12.13 14.39 -16.63
N ASN A 96 13.24 14.36 -17.37
CA ASN A 96 14.50 14.99 -16.99
C ASN A 96 14.85 16.25 -17.80
N TRP A 97 13.96 16.71 -18.66
CA TRP A 97 14.28 17.74 -19.66
C TRP A 97 13.57 19.09 -19.44
N ASP A 98 12.51 19.12 -18.64
CA ASP A 98 11.71 20.32 -18.46
C ASP A 98 12.24 21.26 -17.36
N SER A 99 11.52 22.36 -17.15
CA SER A 99 11.88 23.35 -16.13
C SER A 99 11.79 22.81 -14.70
N ASN A 100 11.00 21.76 -14.44
CA ASN A 100 10.86 21.14 -13.14
C ASN A 100 12.07 20.24 -12.86
N ALA A 101 12.52 19.49 -13.86
CA ALA A 101 13.77 18.73 -13.82
C ALA A 101 14.97 19.65 -13.58
N ALA A 102 15.04 20.79 -14.28
CA ALA A 102 16.08 21.80 -14.05
C ALA A 102 16.05 22.39 -12.61
N LYS A 103 14.89 22.41 -11.97
CA LYS A 103 14.71 22.84 -10.56
C LYS A 103 14.92 21.70 -9.55
N GLY A 104 15.24 20.48 -10.00
CA GLY A 104 15.46 19.32 -9.15
C GLY A 104 14.20 18.60 -8.66
N THR A 105 13.03 18.94 -9.21
CA THR A 105 11.75 18.29 -8.88
C THR A 105 11.10 17.71 -10.15
N PRO A 106 11.74 16.75 -10.82
CA PRO A 106 11.21 16.21 -12.08
C PRO A 106 9.84 15.56 -11.87
N SER A 107 9.02 15.58 -12.93
CA SER A 107 7.75 14.85 -12.99
C SER A 107 7.98 13.34 -13.02
N LYS A 108 7.19 12.58 -12.26
CA LYS A 108 7.40 11.14 -12.02
C LYS A 108 6.11 10.32 -12.08
N GLY A 109 6.28 9.05 -12.42
CA GLY A 109 5.25 8.02 -12.32
C GLY A 109 4.18 8.09 -13.40
N LEU A 110 3.08 7.38 -13.15
CA LEU A 110 2.01 7.13 -14.13
C LEU A 110 1.36 8.41 -14.67
N LEU A 111 1.20 9.42 -13.82
CA LEU A 111 0.56 10.70 -14.15
C LEU A 111 1.53 11.89 -14.06
N GLN A 112 2.84 11.63 -14.12
CA GLN A 112 3.88 12.66 -14.22
C GLN A 112 3.75 13.78 -13.16
N VAL A 113 3.49 13.39 -11.91
CA VAL A 113 3.35 14.32 -10.77
C VAL A 113 4.74 14.70 -10.24
N ILE A 114 4.95 15.98 -9.94
CA ILE A 114 6.17 16.46 -9.27
C ILE A 114 6.10 16.23 -7.75
N ASP A 115 7.25 16.04 -7.10
CA ASP A 115 7.36 15.78 -5.66
C ASP A 115 6.54 16.75 -4.75
N PRO A 116 6.60 18.09 -4.92
CA PRO A 116 5.83 18.99 -4.06
C PRO A 116 4.31 18.83 -4.23
N THR A 117 3.83 18.56 -5.45
CA THR A 117 2.42 18.28 -5.70
C THR A 117 2.01 16.95 -5.10
N PHE A 118 2.83 15.90 -5.27
CA PHE A 118 2.57 14.60 -4.67
C PHE A 118 2.45 14.71 -3.15
N ALA A 119 3.39 15.41 -2.49
CA ALA A 119 3.37 15.60 -1.05
C ALA A 119 2.14 16.39 -0.57
N ALA A 120 1.74 17.45 -1.30
CA ALA A 120 0.59 18.28 -0.93
C ALA A 120 -0.77 17.57 -1.10
N TYR A 121 -0.86 16.65 -2.06
CA TYR A 121 -2.09 15.95 -2.42
C TYR A 121 -2.08 14.46 -2.11
N HIS A 122 -1.07 13.98 -1.37
CA HIS A 122 -0.96 12.60 -0.90
C HIS A 122 -2.23 12.21 -0.14
N VAL A 123 -2.72 11.00 -0.39
CA VAL A 123 -3.92 10.48 0.25
C VAL A 123 -3.52 9.45 1.30
N PRO A 124 -3.89 9.66 2.58
CA PRO A 124 -3.57 8.73 3.67
C PRO A 124 -4.00 7.30 3.35
N GLY A 125 -3.18 6.33 3.74
CA GLY A 125 -3.41 4.92 3.42
C GLY A 125 -2.76 4.43 2.12
N THR A 126 -2.14 5.33 1.35
CA THR A 126 -1.25 4.97 0.23
C THR A 126 0.23 5.13 0.61
N ALA A 127 1.13 4.48 -0.13
CA ALA A 127 2.56 4.66 0.06
C ALA A 127 2.98 6.12 -0.14
N PHE A 128 3.99 6.59 0.59
CA PHE A 128 4.58 7.91 0.37
C PHE A 128 5.72 7.82 -0.65
N ASP A 129 5.38 7.44 -1.88
CA ASP A 129 6.33 7.28 -2.99
C ASP A 129 5.64 7.66 -4.32
N PRO A 130 6.12 8.68 -5.05
CA PRO A 130 5.53 9.08 -6.33
C PRO A 130 5.69 8.03 -7.44
N TYR A 131 6.54 7.01 -7.28
CA TYR A 131 6.62 5.88 -8.22
C TYR A 131 5.68 4.72 -7.86
N ASN A 132 5.11 4.72 -6.65
CA ASN A 132 4.08 3.75 -6.32
C ASN A 132 2.83 4.04 -7.17
N PRO A 133 2.34 3.10 -7.98
CA PRO A 133 1.33 3.38 -8.99
C PRO A 133 0.01 3.85 -8.38
N VAL A 134 -0.41 3.23 -7.27
CA VAL A 134 -1.65 3.57 -6.55
C VAL A 134 -1.53 4.94 -5.88
N ALA A 135 -0.42 5.20 -5.20
CA ALA A 135 -0.18 6.50 -4.57
C ALA A 135 -0.12 7.63 -5.62
N ASN A 136 0.57 7.41 -6.74
CA ASN A 136 0.69 8.38 -7.83
C ASN A 136 -0.67 8.71 -8.45
N ILE A 137 -1.46 7.68 -8.80
CA ILE A 137 -2.81 7.87 -9.34
C ILE A 137 -3.69 8.63 -8.34
N THR A 138 -3.71 8.18 -7.09
CA THR A 138 -4.59 8.74 -6.07
C THR A 138 -4.25 10.21 -5.76
N ALA A 139 -2.96 10.54 -5.63
CA ALA A 139 -2.51 11.91 -5.39
C ALA A 139 -2.80 12.83 -6.59
N ALA A 140 -2.56 12.36 -7.82
CA ALA A 140 -2.88 13.12 -9.03
C ALA A 140 -4.39 13.40 -9.16
N CYS A 141 -5.23 12.41 -8.85
CA CYS A 141 -6.68 12.58 -8.87
C CYS A 141 -7.16 13.55 -7.79
N ASN A 142 -6.53 13.52 -6.61
CA ASN A 142 -6.81 14.49 -5.54
C ASN A 142 -6.47 15.92 -5.97
N TYR A 143 -5.31 16.11 -6.60
CA TYR A 143 -4.93 17.39 -7.21
C TYR A 143 -5.94 17.82 -8.29
N ALA A 144 -6.31 16.91 -9.20
CA ALA A 144 -7.26 17.20 -10.26
C ALA A 144 -8.65 17.55 -9.74
N ALA A 145 -9.11 16.89 -8.67
CA ALA A 145 -10.36 17.22 -7.99
C ALA A 145 -10.31 18.64 -7.41
N ALA A 146 -9.22 18.99 -6.72
CA ALA A 146 -9.07 20.33 -6.15
C ALA A 146 -8.98 21.44 -7.21
N ARG A 147 -8.36 21.16 -8.37
CA ARG A 147 -8.09 22.17 -9.40
C ARG A 147 -9.17 22.26 -10.48
N TYR A 148 -9.76 21.13 -10.86
CA TYR A 148 -10.64 20.95 -12.02
C TYR A 148 -11.96 20.25 -11.68
N GLY A 149 -12.19 19.88 -10.42
CA GLY A 149 -13.39 19.18 -9.96
C GLY A 149 -13.38 17.66 -10.17
N SER A 150 -12.57 17.13 -11.11
CA SER A 150 -12.32 15.69 -11.29
C SER A 150 -11.16 15.47 -12.28
N ILE A 151 -10.49 14.33 -12.19
CA ILE A 151 -9.58 13.82 -13.24
C ILE A 151 -10.25 13.72 -14.63
N ASP A 152 -11.57 13.55 -14.66
CA ASP A 152 -12.34 13.45 -15.91
C ASP A 152 -12.28 14.74 -16.73
N ASN A 153 -12.12 15.87 -16.04
CA ASN A 153 -12.06 17.22 -16.62
C ASN A 153 -10.65 17.63 -17.07
N VAL A 154 -9.67 16.74 -16.96
CA VAL A 154 -8.27 16.97 -17.38
C VAL A 154 -8.07 16.47 -18.81
N PHE A 155 -7.81 17.39 -19.74
CA PHE A 155 -7.68 17.08 -21.18
C PHE A 155 -6.25 17.23 -21.74
N GLY A 156 -5.34 17.80 -20.95
CA GLY A 156 -3.93 18.04 -21.32
C GLY A 156 -2.96 17.39 -20.34
N ALA A 157 -1.66 17.53 -20.62
CA ALA A 157 -0.60 17.06 -19.72
C ALA A 157 -0.52 17.90 -18.45
N TYR A 158 -0.02 17.27 -17.38
CA TYR A 158 0.17 17.88 -16.06
C TYR A 158 1.35 18.86 -16.01
#